data_AF-A0A914SIA6-F1
#
_entry.id   AF-A0A914SIA6-F1
#
_cell.length_a   1.000
_cell.length_b   1.000
_cell.length_c   1.000
_cell.angle_alpha   90.00
_cell.angle_beta   90.00
_cell.angle_gamma   90.00
#
_symmetry.space_group_name_H-M   'P 1'
#
loop_
_entity.id
_entity.type
_entity.pdbx_description
1 polymer ?
#
loop_
_entity_poly.entity_id
_entity_poly.type
_entity_poly.pdbx_seq_one_letter_code
_entity_poly.pdbx_strand_id
1 'polypeptide(L)' 'MGKINCAAIPMASAVQSDMATPALSEYGSDYLKREFLLPSMLGERVACLGVSEACAGSDVASIRTTAHWHGDDLI' A
#
# COMPACT_ATOMS: atom_id res chain seq x y z
N MET A 1 -2.27 -6.22 -20.39
CA MET A 1 -1.01 -6.77 -19.84
C MET A 1 -0.64 -8.19 -20.29
N GLY A 2 -1.57 -9.03 -20.77
CA GLY A 2 -1.29 -10.45 -21.09
C GLY A 2 -0.33 -10.78 -22.25
N LYS A 3 0.44 -9.82 -22.77
CA LYS A 3 1.48 -10.03 -23.81
C LYS A 3 2.91 -9.81 -23.29
N ILE A 4 3.08 -9.40 -22.03
CA ILE A 4 4.40 -9.21 -21.43
C ILE A 4 4.94 -10.59 -21.04
N ASN A 5 6.05 -11.02 -21.65
CA ASN A 5 6.72 -12.29 -21.34
C ASN A 5 7.56 -12.21 -20.06
N CYS A 6 6.99 -11.63 -19.01
CA CYS A 6 7.57 -11.49 -17.67
C CYS A 6 6.44 -11.12 -16.70
N ALA A 7 6.31 -11.87 -15.59
CA ALA A 7 5.26 -11.63 -14.61
C ALA A 7 5.52 -10.41 -13.70
N ALA A 8 6.77 -9.97 -13.58
CA ALA A 8 7.15 -8.93 -12.63
C ALA A 8 6.57 -7.55 -12.97
N ILE A 9 6.58 -7.14 -14.24
CA ILE A 9 6.08 -5.82 -14.65
C ILE A 9 4.56 -5.70 -14.49
N PRO A 10 3.75 -6.69 -14.93
CA PRO A 10 2.33 -6.70 -14.62
C PRO A 10 2.03 -6.69 -13.12
N MET A 11 2.77 -7.49 -12.34
CA MET A 11 2.57 -7.57 -10.90
C MET A 11 2.87 -6.23 -10.21
N ALA A 12 4.01 -5.59 -10.53
CA ALA A 12 4.38 -4.31 -9.94
C ALA A 12 3.33 -3.22 -10.23
N SER A 13 2.82 -3.17 -11.46
CA SER A 13 1.74 -2.24 -11.81
C SER A 13 0.46 -2.54 -11.04
N ALA A 14 0.06 -3.81 -10.94
CA ALA A 14 -1.16 -4.20 -10.23
C ALA A 14 -1.06 -3.91 -8.72
N VAL A 15 0.12 -4.10 -8.11
CA VAL A 15 0.34 -3.72 -6.71
C VAL A 15 0.18 -2.20 -6.53
N GLN A 16 0.77 -1.40 -7.42
CA GLN A 16 0.66 0.07 -7.37
C GLN A 16 -0.80 0.54 -7.48
N SER A 17 -1.53 0.09 -8.51
CA SER A 17 -2.89 0.59 -8.81
C SER A 17 -3.99 -0.05 -7.97
N ASP A 18 -3.90 -1.34 -7.68
CA ASP A 18 -5.04 -2.12 -7.19
C ASP A 18 -4.84 -2.65 -5.76
N MET A 19 -3.67 -2.45 -5.15
CA MET A 19 -3.39 -2.91 -3.78
C MET A 19 -2.89 -1.79 -2.85
N ALA A 20 -1.88 -1.02 -3.26
CA ALA A 20 -1.21 -0.06 -2.38
C ALA A 20 -1.98 1.27 -2.25
N THR A 21 -2.63 1.73 -3.32
CA THR A 21 -3.29 3.04 -3.38
C THR A 21 -4.80 3.07 -3.05
N PRO A 22 -5.59 1.98 -3.19
CA PRO A 22 -7.04 2.04 -2.94
C PRO A 22 -7.43 2.48 -1.52
N ALA A 23 -6.75 1.97 -0.48
CA ALA A 23 -7.06 2.35 0.91
C ALA A 23 -6.90 3.87 1.14
N LEU A 24 -5.91 4.48 0.49
CA LEU A 24 -5.69 5.92 0.54
C LEU A 24 -6.73 6.70 -0.27
N SER A 25 -7.16 6.17 -1.42
CA SER A 25 -8.23 6.74 -2.24
C SER A 25 -9.59 6.72 -1.53
N GLU A 26 -9.90 5.65 -0.80
CA GLU A 26 -11.18 5.46 -0.14
C GLU A 26 -11.22 6.16 1.23
N TYR A 27 -10.20 5.96 2.06
CA TYR A 27 -10.20 6.38 3.47
C TYR A 27 -9.26 7.54 3.80
N GLY A 28 -8.38 7.93 2.88
CA GLY A 28 -7.45 9.04 3.10
C GLY A 28 -8.14 10.39 3.23
N SER A 29 -7.57 11.28 4.06
CA SER A 29 -7.97 12.68 4.08
C SER A 29 -7.56 13.38 2.78
N ASP A 30 -8.15 14.55 2.49
CA ASP A 30 -7.77 15.34 1.31
C ASP A 30 -6.27 15.73 1.32
N TYR A 31 -5.71 15.97 2.50
CA TYR A 31 -4.29 16.22 2.67
C TYR A 31 -3.47 14.99 2.24
N LEU A 32 -3.80 13.81 2.79
CA LEU A 32 -3.09 12.57 2.47
C LEU A 32 -3.24 12.17 1.00
N LYS A 33 -4.39 12.41 0.39
CA LYS A 33 -4.62 12.17 -1.05
C LYS A 33 -3.76 13.09 -1.92
N ARG A 34 -3.70 14.38 -1.60
CA ARG A 34 -2.85 15.32 -2.34
C ARG A 34 -1.36 14.99 -2.19
N GLU A 35 -0.93 14.66 -0.97
CA GLU A 35 0.48 14.44 -0.67
C GLU A 35 0.97 13.08 -1.16
N PHE A 36 0.19 12.00 -1.04
CA PHE A 36 0.66 10.65 -1.30
C PHE A 36 -0.02 9.97 -2.48
N LEU A 37 -1.33 10.13 -2.65
CA LEU A 37 -2.07 9.44 -3.72
C LEU A 37 -1.75 10.03 -5.08
N LEU A 38 -1.86 11.35 -5.22
CA LEU A 38 -1.66 12.03 -6.50
C LEU A 38 -0.24 11.76 -7.08
N PRO A 39 0.86 11.92 -6.32
CA PRO A 39 2.19 11.58 -6.84
C PRO A 39 2.35 10.10 -7.18
N SER A 40 1.68 9.20 -6.43
CA SER A 40 1.71 7.76 -6.73
C SER A 40 0.98 7.42 -8.04
N MET A 41 -0.10 8.13 -8.37
CA MET A 41 -0.84 7.98 -9.64
C MET A 41 -0.11 8.61 -10.83
N LEU A 42 0.63 9.71 -10.59
CA LEU A 42 1.47 10.35 -11.61
C LEU A 42 2.77 9.57 -11.90
N GLY A 43 3.05 8.52 -11.12
CA GLY A 43 4.27 7.72 -11.25
C GLY A 43 5.52 8.37 -10.64
N GLU A 44 5.34 9.42 -9.83
CA GLU A 44 6.42 10.12 -9.13
C GLU A 44 6.81 9.40 -7.83
N ARG A 45 5.91 8.57 -7.28
CA ARG A 45 6.16 7.73 -6.10
C ARG A 45 5.78 6.28 -6.37
N VAL A 46 6.61 5.35 -5.90
CA VAL A 46 6.30 3.92 -5.87
C VAL A 46 5.81 3.57 -4.47
N ALA A 47 4.64 2.95 -4.39
CA ALA A 47 4.01 2.54 -3.14
C ALA A 47 4.05 1.01 -3.00
N CYS A 48 3.93 0.55 -1.77
CA CYS A 48 3.80 -0.87 -1.45
C CYS A 48 2.68 -1.08 -0.42
N LEU A 49 2.23 -2.32 -0.30
CA LEU A 49 1.27 -2.73 0.72
C LEU A 49 1.97 -3.65 1.74
N GLY A 50 2.10 -3.19 2.98
CA GLY A 50 2.66 -3.95 4.09
C GLY A 50 1.57 -4.57 4.95
N VAL A 51 1.18 -5.81 4.65
CA VAL A 51 0.16 -6.56 5.43
C VAL A 51 0.74 -7.89 5.94
N SER A 52 1.38 -8.66 5.07
CA SER A 52 1.91 -9.97 5.45
C SER A 52 3.12 -9.86 6.37
N GLU A 53 3.13 -10.71 7.39
CA GLU A 53 4.24 -10.86 8.33
C GLU A 53 4.74 -12.31 8.34
N ALA A 54 5.93 -12.55 8.89
CA ALA A 54 6.53 -13.88 8.97
C ALA A 54 5.60 -14.92 9.65
N CYS A 55 4.74 -14.49 10.58
CA CYS A 55 3.78 -15.34 11.27
C CYS A 55 2.32 -15.18 10.81
N ALA A 56 2.02 -14.27 9.87
CA ALA A 56 0.65 -13.95 9.46
C ALA A 56 0.56 -13.67 7.95
N GLY A 57 0.03 -14.65 7.21
CA GLY A 57 -0.24 -14.56 5.77
C GLY A 57 -1.74 -14.59 5.50
N SER A 58 -2.31 -15.79 5.35
CA SER A 58 -3.75 -15.97 5.14
C SER A 58 -4.60 -15.54 6.35
N ASP A 59 -4.05 -15.68 7.56
CA ASP A 59 -4.68 -15.20 8.80
C ASP A 59 -4.12 -13.83 9.20
N VAL A 60 -4.61 -12.78 8.51
CA VAL A 60 -4.20 -11.38 8.74
C VAL A 60 -4.57 -10.90 10.14
N ALA A 61 -5.59 -11.48 10.78
CA ALA A 61 -5.97 -11.09 12.14
C ALA A 61 -4.89 -11.42 13.18
N SER A 62 -3.95 -12.32 12.85
CA SER A 62 -2.84 -12.75 13.70
C SER A 62 -1.54 -11.93 13.53
N ILE A 63 -1.59 -10.76 12.89
CA ILE A 63 -0.43 -9.85 12.83
C ILE A 63 0.05 -9.44 14.23
N ARG A 64 1.34 -9.15 14.34
CA ARG A 64 2.02 -8.80 15.59
C ARG A 64 2.62 -7.41 15.60
N THR A 65 2.77 -6.75 14.45
CA THR A 65 3.14 -5.34 14.41
C THR A 65 2.09 -4.52 15.15
N THR A 66 2.53 -3.69 16.08
CA THR A 66 1.67 -2.80 16.84
C THR A 66 1.92 -1.35 16.46
N ALA A 67 0.93 -0.51 16.69
CA ALA A 67 1.05 0.94 16.60
C ALA A 67 0.38 1.52 17.85
N HIS A 68 1.17 2.19 18.69
CA HIS A 68 0.71 2.79 19.94
C HIS A 68 0.85 4.30 19.87
N TRP A 69 -0.20 5.01 20.27
CA TRP A 69 -0.13 6.46 20.42
C TRP A 69 0.89 6.86 21.47
N HIS A 70 1.85 7.69 21.07
CA HIS A 70 2.84 8.29 21.93
C HIS A 70 2.84 9.81 21.70
N GLY A 71 1.93 10.50 22.39
CA GLY A 71 1.67 11.92 22.14
C GLY A 71 0.83 12.12 20.88
N ASP A 72 1.38 12.83 19.91
CA ASP A 72 0.79 13.10 18.59
C ASP A 72 1.28 12.16 17.48
N ASP A 73 2.08 11.14 17.82
CA ASP A 73 2.65 10.17 16.88
C ASP A 73 2.30 8.71 17.23
N LEU A 74 2.51 7.80 16.27
CA LEU A 74 2.40 6.35 16.43
C LEU A 74 3.79 5.72 16.50
N ILE A 75 4.05 4.92 17.54
CA ILE A 75 5.26 4.10 17.69
C ILE A 75 4.91 2.62 17.54
#